data_AF-A0A6B3FW05-F1
#
_entry.id   AF-A0A6B3FW05-F1
#
_cell.length_a   1.000
_cell.length_b   1.000
_cell.length_c   1.000
_cell.angle_alpha   90.00
_cell.angle_beta   90.00
_cell.angle_gamma   90.00
#
_symmetry.space_group_name_H-M   'P 1'
#
loop_
_entity.id
_entity.type
_entity.pdbx_description
1 polymer ?
#
loop_
_entity_poly.entity_id
_entity_poly.type
_entity_poly.pdbx_seq_one_letter_code
_entity_poly.pdbx_strand_id
1 'polypeptide(L)'
;SDSERDITVGGVAAVPAGVFDGVDYAALGHLHGSQRVTARVRYSGSPLAYSFSEADHRKTMWLIDLAADGGIAAEERIDCPVERPLARLRGRLDTLL
;
A
#
# COMPACT_ATOMS: atom_id res chain seq x y z
N SER A 1 1.85 -9.89 -5.38
CA SER A 1 0.47 -10.35 -5.18
C SER A 1 -0.04 -10.97 -6.48
N ASP A 2 -1.02 -11.89 -6.48
CA ASP A 2 -1.71 -12.34 -7.72
C ASP A 2 -2.39 -11.17 -8.47
N SER A 3 -2.66 -10.07 -7.78
CA SER A 3 -3.25 -8.84 -8.33
C SER A 3 -2.21 -7.78 -8.73
N GLU A 4 -1.00 -7.83 -8.19
CA GLU A 4 0.09 -6.93 -8.57
C GLU A 4 0.77 -7.52 -9.79
N ARG A 5 0.73 -6.78 -10.90
CA ARG A 5 1.39 -7.23 -12.12
C ARG A 5 2.87 -6.96 -12.01
N ASP A 6 3.70 -7.88 -12.48
CA ASP A 6 5.11 -7.57 -12.65
C ASP A 6 5.26 -6.46 -13.71
N ILE A 7 5.81 -5.31 -13.30
CA ILE A 7 6.07 -4.16 -14.19
C ILE A 7 7.56 -4.02 -14.50
N THR A 8 8.36 -5.06 -14.26
CA THR A 8 9.78 -5.07 -14.65
C THR A 8 9.91 -4.79 -16.15
N VAL A 9 10.50 -3.64 -16.47
CA VAL A 9 10.97 -3.32 -17.81
C VAL A 9 12.49 -3.35 -17.75
N GLY A 10 13.13 -4.21 -18.55
CA GLY A 10 14.59 -4.26 -18.66
C GLY A 10 15.34 -4.83 -17.44
N GLY A 11 14.67 -5.58 -16.54
CA GLY A 11 15.31 -6.29 -15.43
C GLY A 11 15.47 -5.50 -14.12
N VAL A 12 14.94 -4.27 -14.03
CA VAL A 12 14.92 -3.51 -12.77
C VAL A 12 13.68 -3.89 -11.95
N ALA A 13 13.89 -4.68 -10.90
CA ALA A 13 12.81 -5.18 -10.03
C ALA A 13 12.41 -4.21 -8.91
N ALA A 14 13.20 -3.16 -8.66
CA ALA A 14 12.92 -2.17 -7.61
C ALA A 14 13.55 -0.82 -7.94
N VAL A 15 12.91 0.26 -7.49
CA VAL A 15 13.42 1.63 -7.60
C VAL A 15 13.93 2.08 -6.22
N PRO A 16 15.20 2.53 -6.09
CA PRO A 16 15.72 3.05 -4.82
C PRO A 16 14.94 4.28 -4.36
N ALA A 17 14.66 4.39 -3.05
CA ALA A 17 13.91 5.51 -2.50
C ALA A 17 14.59 6.88 -2.74
N GLY A 18 15.92 6.92 -2.82
CA GLY A 18 16.68 8.15 -3.07
C GLY A 18 16.44 8.78 -4.45
N VAL A 19 15.78 8.07 -5.38
CA VAL A 19 15.30 8.67 -6.64
C VAL A 19 14.31 9.82 -6.37
N PHE A 20 13.66 9.81 -5.22
CA PHE A 20 12.72 10.85 -4.80
C PHE A 20 13.36 11.92 -3.89
N ASP A 21 14.69 11.95 -3.76
CA ASP A 21 15.34 12.98 -2.95
C ASP A 21 15.07 14.39 -3.50
N GLY A 22 14.80 15.35 -2.61
CA GLY A 22 14.50 16.74 -2.98
C GLY A 22 13.03 17.05 -3.23
N VAL A 23 12.12 16.06 -3.23
CA VAL A 23 10.68 16.31 -3.25
C VAL A 23 10.13 16.53 -1.84
N ASP A 24 9.03 17.28 -1.74
CA ASP A 24 8.32 17.51 -0.48
C ASP A 24 7.53 16.26 -0.06
N TYR A 25 6.89 15.61 -1.03
CA TYR A 25 6.16 14.36 -0.81
C TYR A 25 6.04 13.55 -2.11
N ALA A 26 6.15 12.23 -2.01
CA ALA A 26 5.89 11.30 -3.11
C ALA A 26 4.78 10.31 -2.74
N ALA A 27 3.68 10.39 -3.49
CA ALA A 27 2.55 9.46 -3.43
C ALA A 27 2.76 8.32 -4.44
N LEU A 28 3.19 7.15 -3.97
CA LEU A 28 3.43 5.99 -4.82
C LEU A 28 2.15 5.14 -4.95
N GLY A 29 1.93 4.59 -6.15
CA GLY A 29 0.89 3.59 -6.45
C GLY A 29 1.52 2.23 -6.79
N HIS A 30 0.78 1.31 -7.42
CA HIS A 30 1.21 -0.04 -7.80
C HIS A 30 1.04 -1.10 -6.70
N LEU A 31 1.67 -0.93 -5.54
CA LEU A 31 1.56 -1.90 -4.44
C LEU A 31 0.24 -1.75 -3.71
N HIS A 32 -0.40 -2.89 -3.40
CA HIS A 32 -1.73 -2.90 -2.76
C HIS A 32 -1.67 -2.83 -1.23
N GLY A 33 -0.48 -3.00 -0.65
CA GLY A 33 -0.21 -2.77 0.76
C GLY A 33 0.15 -1.31 1.04
N SER A 34 -0.53 -0.70 2.02
CA SER A 34 -0.17 0.63 2.54
C SER A 34 1.13 0.56 3.33
N GLN A 35 2.09 1.42 3.01
CA GLN A 35 3.41 1.42 3.66
C GLN A 35 4.10 2.77 3.57
N ARG A 36 4.92 3.06 4.60
CA ARG A 36 5.85 4.18 4.62
C ARG A 36 7.21 3.70 4.14
N VAL A 37 7.71 4.28 3.04
CA VAL A 37 9.06 3.97 2.52
C VAL A 37 10.09 4.88 3.18
N THR A 38 9.81 6.18 3.22
CA THR A 38 10.59 7.20 3.94
C THR A 38 9.66 8.17 4.64
N ALA A 39 10.21 9.21 5.29
CA ALA A 39 9.39 10.29 5.84
C ALA A 39 8.54 11.02 4.79
N ARG A 40 8.91 10.98 3.51
CA ARG A 40 8.25 11.72 2.42
C ARG A 40 7.67 10.82 1.33
N VAL A 41 8.04 9.55 1.29
CA VAL A 41 7.66 8.61 0.23
C VAL A 41 6.79 7.49 0.82
N ARG A 42 5.57 7.29 0.28
CA ARG A 42 4.61 6.31 0.80
C ARG A 42 3.83 5.65 -0.33
N TYR A 43 3.44 4.40 -0.13
CA TYR A 43 2.36 3.77 -0.89
C TYR A 43 1.06 3.90 -0.09
N SER A 44 -0.03 4.32 -0.73
CA SER A 44 -1.36 4.31 -0.11
C SER A 44 -1.94 2.89 0.03
N GLY A 45 -1.47 1.96 -0.81
CA GLY A 45 -2.15 0.69 -1.01
C GLY A 45 -3.41 0.85 -1.84
N SER A 46 -4.14 -0.25 -2.03
CA SER A 46 -5.46 -0.24 -2.64
C SER A 46 -6.55 0.05 -1.60
N PRO A 47 -7.66 0.72 -1.98
CA PRO A 47 -8.76 1.00 -1.06
C PRO A 47 -9.64 -0.24 -0.80
N LEU A 48 -9.54 -1.26 -1.66
CA LEU A 48 -10.28 -2.52 -1.57
C LEU A 48 -9.34 -3.70 -1.79
N ALA A 49 -9.76 -4.90 -1.36
CA ALA A 49 -9.02 -6.12 -1.65
C ALA A 49 -9.28 -6.58 -3.10
N TYR A 50 -8.21 -6.72 -3.90
CA TYR A 50 -8.31 -7.19 -5.29
C TYR A 50 -7.92 -8.67 -5.46
N SER A 51 -7.38 -9.30 -4.42
CA SER A 51 -7.12 -10.74 -4.39
C SER A 51 -7.26 -11.31 -2.98
N PHE A 52 -7.45 -12.62 -2.85
CA PHE A 52 -7.46 -13.31 -1.55
C PHE A 52 -6.11 -13.28 -0.82
N SER A 53 -5.02 -12.95 -1.53
CA SER A 53 -3.73 -12.73 -0.86
C SER A 53 -3.73 -11.47 0.02
N GLU A 54 -4.68 -10.56 -0.22
CA GLU A 54 -4.86 -9.31 0.53
C GLU A 54 -5.90 -9.45 1.67
N ALA A 55 -6.32 -10.67 2.03
CA ALA A 55 -7.33 -10.89 3.07
C ALA A 55 -6.93 -10.31 4.43
N ASP A 56 -5.63 -10.30 4.72
CA ASP A 56 -5.08 -9.77 5.98
C ASP A 56 -4.64 -8.29 5.86
N HIS A 57 -4.86 -7.65 4.71
CA HIS A 57 -4.46 -6.25 4.50
C HIS A 57 -5.46 -5.30 5.15
N ARG A 58 -4.96 -4.43 6.02
CA ARG A 58 -5.71 -3.24 6.45
C ARG A 58 -5.78 -2.24 5.29
N LYS A 59 -6.98 -2.00 4.77
CA LYS A 59 -7.23 -1.05 3.69
C LYS A 59 -7.27 0.35 4.25
N THR A 60 -6.42 1.23 3.73
CA THR A 60 -6.24 2.58 4.26
C THR A 60 -5.95 3.58 3.16
N MET A 61 -6.09 4.86 3.48
CA MET A 61 -5.56 5.98 2.72
C MET A 61 -4.70 6.88 3.63
N TRP A 62 -3.88 7.74 3.02
CA TRP A 62 -3.11 8.75 3.74
C TRP A 62 -3.74 10.12 3.54
N LEU A 63 -4.01 10.81 4.63
CA LEU A 63 -4.26 12.26 4.67
C LEU A 63 -2.95 12.93 5.08
N ILE A 64 -2.47 13.86 4.25
CA ILE A 64 -1.16 14.50 4.42
C ILE A 64 -1.36 15.99 4.29
N ASP A 65 -1.00 16.71 5.35
CA ASP A 65 -0.98 18.17 5.35
C ASP A 65 0.45 18.64 5.09
N LEU A 66 0.63 19.43 4.03
CA LEU A 66 1.91 20.03 3.70
C LEU A 66 1.96 21.47 4.22
N ALA A 67 3.04 21.82 4.91
CA ALA A 67 3.36 23.17 5.29
C ALA A 67 3.88 23.98 4.08
N ALA A 68 3.86 25.30 4.21
CA ALA A 68 4.31 26.21 3.16
C ALA A 68 5.81 26.07 2.81
N ASP A 69 6.62 25.48 3.71
CA ASP A 69 8.04 25.19 3.50
C ASP A 69 8.30 23.81 2.88
N GLY A 70 7.24 23.08 2.48
CA GLY A 70 7.34 21.73 1.92
C GLY A 70 7.45 20.63 2.98
N GLY A 71 7.46 20.96 4.27
CA GLY A 71 7.40 20.00 5.35
C GLY A 71 6.04 19.29 5.44
N ILE A 72 6.02 18.06 5.99
CA ILE A 72 4.77 17.39 6.37
C ILE A 72 4.37 17.93 7.74
N ALA A 73 3.32 18.73 7.79
CA ALA A 73 2.77 19.31 9.01
C ALA A 73 1.99 18.27 9.83
N ALA A 74 1.22 17.43 9.15
CA ALA A 74 0.49 16.32 9.76
C ALA A 74 0.36 15.14 8.79
N GLU A 75 0.23 13.95 9.36
CA GLU A 75 -0.09 12.73 8.64
C GLU A 75 -1.12 11.93 9.42
N GLU A 76 -2.13 11.42 8.72
CA GLU A 76 -3.11 10.51 9.27
C GLU A 76 -3.33 9.34 8.32
N ARG A 77 -3.41 8.15 8.89
CA ARG A 77 -3.78 6.95 8.14
C ARG A 77 -5.25 6.64 8.43
N ILE A 78 -6.09 6.85 7.42
CA ILE A 78 -7.53 6.69 7.53
C ILE A 78 -7.92 5.31 7.01
N ASP A 79 -8.74 4.59 7.77
CA ASP A 79 -9.23 3.28 7.34
C ASP A 79 -10.25 3.42 6.22
N CYS A 80 -10.09 2.59 5.18
CA CYS A 80 -11.08 2.46 4.13
C CYS A 80 -12.18 1.50 4.59
N PRO A 81 -13.46 1.80 4.31
CA PRO A 81 -14.55 0.87 4.58
C PRO A 81 -14.32 -0.48 3.88
N VAL A 82 -14.53 -1.58 4.61
CA VAL A 82 -14.43 -2.96 4.09
C VAL A 82 -15.81 -3.61 4.15
N GLU A 83 -16.65 -3.29 3.17
CA GLU A 83 -18.03 -3.80 3.10
C GLU A 83 -18.10 -5.32 2.87
N ARG A 84 -17.02 -5.91 2.33
CA ARG A 84 -16.93 -7.33 1.99
C ARG A 84 -15.60 -7.89 2.49
N PRO A 85 -15.54 -8.34 3.75
CA PRO A 85 -14.31 -8.93 4.29
C PRO A 85 -13.99 -10.23 3.56
N LEU A 86 -12.73 -10.39 3.16
CA LEU A 86 -12.22 -11.64 2.62
C LEU A 86 -11.73 -12.53 3.76
N ALA A 87 -11.97 -13.84 3.64
CA ALA A 87 -11.40 -14.84 4.51
C ALA A 87 -10.65 -15.87 3.66
N ARG A 88 -9.53 -16.37 4.18
CA ARG A 88 -8.76 -17.43 3.56
C ARG A 88 -8.69 -18.62 4.51
N LEU A 89 -9.40 -19.69 4.15
CA LEU A 89 -9.38 -20.95 4.88
C LEU A 89 -8.36 -21.90 4.25
N ARG A 90 -7.49 -22.48 5.08
CA ARG A 90 -6.48 -23.43 4.63
C ARG A 90 -6.30 -24.51 5.69
N GLY A 91 -6.45 -25.76 5.29
CA GLY A 91 -6.43 -26.90 6.21
C GLY A 91 -6.88 -28.17 5.51
N ARG A 92 -6.92 -29.28 6.25
CA ARG A 92 -7.56 -30.51 5.77
C ARG A 92 -9.07 -30.35 5.84
N LEU A 93 -9.80 -31.10 5.00
CA LEU A 93 -11.26 -31.02 4.92
C LEU A 93 -11.92 -31.26 6.29
N ASP A 94 -11.41 -32.23 7.05
CA ASP A 94 -11.88 -32.59 8.39
C ASP A 94 -11.67 -31.48 9.44
N THR A 95 -10.82 -30.49 9.18
CA THR A 95 -10.57 -29.32 10.05
C THR A 95 -11.34 -28.08 9.60
N LEU A 96 -11.88 -28.08 8.37
CA LEU A 96 -12.56 -26.92 7.76
C LEU A 96 -14.09 -27.03 7.77
N LEU A 97 -14.62 -28.21 8.08
CA LEU A 97 -16.04 -28.50 8.27
C LEU A 97 -16.38 -28.56 9.77
#